data_AF-A0A820VTX3-F1
#
_entry.id   AF-A0A820VTX3-F1
#
_cell.length_a   1.000
_cell.length_b   1.000
_cell.length_c   1.000
_cell.angle_alpha   90.00
_cell.angle_beta   90.00
_cell.angle_gamma   90.00
#
_symmetry.space_group_name_H-M   'P 1'
#
loop_
_entity.id
_entity.type
_entity.pdbx_description
1 polymer ?
#
loop_
_entity_poly.entity_id
_entity_poly.type
_entity_poly.pdbx_seq_one_letter_code
_entity_poly.pdbx_strand_id
1 'polypeptide(L)'
;MKTANKENEHLKKQLYELMKKFDELKLDSWEKVQAYDKRMANVYIELANKIQPLKLSNHNNIAVLGSVSVGKSTIVNSLIGKKSAEVGAGETTTKTSVYKGNGLYVYDVFGKNDEKTYMTPDCICDLKSVEKRLLVVTSTVKDISKFARFLDELNLSYAIVFNKFDLIDQEEQEQLRKQIGNEVKDLELKCCKKVYFLSGKHPGKFEDWNKMVTHLRE
;
A
#
# COMPACT_ATOMS: atom_id res chain seq x y z
N MET A 1 17.16 1.84 -22.02
CA MET A 1 16.64 2.78 -21.00
C MET A 1 15.90 3.99 -21.59
N LYS A 2 16.43 4.70 -22.62
CA LYS A 2 15.75 5.89 -23.18
C LYS A 2 14.35 5.62 -23.79
N THR A 3 14.12 4.44 -24.37
CA THR A 3 12.84 4.09 -25.01
C THR A 3 11.73 3.74 -24.00
N ALA A 4 12.04 2.90 -22.99
CA ALA A 4 11.11 2.53 -21.92
C ALA A 4 10.65 3.75 -21.10
N ASN A 5 11.53 4.73 -20.89
CA ASN A 5 11.15 5.97 -20.23
C ASN A 5 10.17 6.79 -21.09
N LYS A 6 10.40 6.90 -22.40
CA LYS A 6 9.48 7.62 -23.30
C LYS A 6 8.11 6.96 -23.40
N GLU A 7 8.07 5.62 -23.42
CA GLU A 7 6.82 4.86 -23.44
C GLU A 7 6.03 5.02 -22.13
N ASN A 8 6.71 4.91 -20.98
CA ASN A 8 6.09 5.20 -19.69
C ASN A 8 5.54 6.63 -19.63
N GLU A 9 6.29 7.64 -20.07
CA GLU A 9 5.79 9.03 -20.11
C GLU A 9 4.53 9.19 -20.97
N HIS A 10 4.46 8.49 -22.11
CA HIS A 10 3.26 8.50 -22.95
C HIS A 10 2.06 7.84 -22.25
N LEU A 11 2.27 6.67 -21.63
CA LEU A 11 1.22 5.96 -20.89
C LEU A 11 0.73 6.76 -19.68
N LYS A 12 1.66 7.36 -18.92
CA LYS A 12 1.33 8.25 -17.81
C LYS A 12 0.46 9.41 -18.26
N LYS A 13 0.79 10.04 -19.39
CA LYS A 13 -0.02 11.13 -19.95
C LYS A 13 -1.45 10.67 -20.26
N GLN A 14 -1.63 9.52 -20.90
CA GLN A 14 -2.97 8.98 -21.19
C GLN A 14 -3.76 8.68 -19.90
N LEU A 15 -3.11 8.13 -18.88
CA LEU A 15 -3.75 7.88 -17.59
C LEU A 15 -4.13 9.17 -16.87
N TYR A 16 -3.28 10.20 -16.88
CA TYR A 16 -3.62 11.51 -16.33
C TYR A 16 -4.82 12.14 -17.05
N GLU A 17 -4.92 11.97 -18.38
CA GLU A 17 -6.09 12.42 -19.15
C GLU A 17 -7.37 11.67 -18.73
N LEU A 18 -7.29 10.36 -18.46
CA LEU A 18 -8.41 9.59 -17.91
C LEU A 18 -8.77 10.05 -16.48
N MET A 19 -7.78 10.26 -15.62
CA MET A 19 -8.01 10.77 -14.27
C MET A 19 -8.67 12.14 -14.27
N LYS A 20 -8.32 13.01 -15.22
CA LYS A 20 -9.01 14.30 -15.39
C LYS A 20 -10.50 14.11 -15.72
N LYS A 21 -10.84 13.12 -16.55
CA LYS A 21 -12.24 12.78 -16.81
C LYS A 21 -12.94 12.22 -15.56
N PHE A 22 -12.25 11.41 -14.76
CA PHE A 22 -12.77 10.94 -13.48
C PHE A 22 -13.13 12.13 -12.58
N ASP A 23 -12.29 13.15 -12.55
CA ASP A 23 -12.52 14.37 -11.77
C ASP A 23 -13.72 15.17 -12.25
N GLU A 24 -13.83 15.37 -13.56
CA GLU A 24 -14.98 16.03 -14.19
C GLU A 24 -16.29 15.30 -13.87
N LEU A 25 -16.23 13.97 -13.75
CA LEU A 25 -17.35 13.09 -13.40
C LEU A 25 -17.51 12.84 -11.89
N LYS A 26 -16.66 13.44 -11.04
CA LYS A 26 -16.64 13.25 -9.58
C LYS A 26 -16.50 11.79 -9.14
N LEU A 27 -15.72 11.01 -9.88
CA LEU A 27 -15.36 9.62 -9.58
C LEU A 27 -14.07 9.58 -8.74
N ASP A 28 -14.22 9.69 -7.42
CA ASP A 28 -13.10 9.80 -6.46
C ASP A 28 -12.54 8.46 -5.96
N SER A 29 -13.16 7.32 -6.33
CA SER A 29 -12.74 5.99 -5.92
C SER A 29 -12.72 5.02 -7.09
N TRP A 30 -11.91 3.97 -6.97
CA TRP A 30 -11.85 2.92 -8.00
C TRP A 30 -13.21 2.23 -8.19
N GLU A 31 -13.94 1.97 -7.09
CA GLU A 31 -15.28 1.39 -7.13
C GLU A 31 -16.28 2.26 -7.89
N LYS A 32 -16.21 3.59 -7.73
CA LYS A 32 -17.07 4.52 -8.49
C LYS A 32 -16.74 4.48 -9.97
N VAL A 33 -15.45 4.41 -10.33
CA VAL A 33 -15.03 4.27 -11.74
C VAL A 33 -15.57 2.98 -12.33
N GLN A 34 -15.42 1.85 -11.62
CA GLN A 34 -15.94 0.55 -12.07
C GLN A 34 -17.48 0.54 -12.21
N ALA A 35 -18.19 1.17 -11.27
CA ALA A 35 -19.65 1.24 -11.27
C ALA A 35 -20.19 2.17 -12.37
N TYR A 36 -19.48 3.25 -12.68
CA TYR A 36 -19.88 4.23 -13.69
C TYR A 36 -19.72 3.68 -15.11
N ASP A 37 -18.52 3.20 -15.47
CA ASP A 37 -18.26 2.65 -16.79
C ASP A 37 -17.17 1.56 -16.75
N LYS A 38 -17.60 0.31 -16.87
CA LYS A 38 -16.71 -0.85 -16.91
C LYS A 38 -15.69 -0.79 -18.05
N ARG A 39 -16.05 -0.22 -19.21
CA ARG A 39 -15.11 -0.10 -20.34
C ARG A 39 -14.02 0.91 -20.01
N MET A 40 -14.40 2.04 -19.42
CA MET A 40 -13.47 3.06 -18.96
C MET A 40 -12.50 2.51 -17.89
N ALA A 41 -13.03 1.76 -16.91
CA ALA A 41 -12.22 1.06 -15.92
C ALA A 41 -11.24 0.07 -16.57
N ASN A 42 -11.69 -0.75 -17.53
CA ASN A 42 -10.82 -1.71 -18.22
C ASN A 42 -9.68 -1.01 -18.97
N VAL A 43 -9.98 0.07 -19.71
CA VAL A 43 -8.95 0.87 -20.40
C VAL A 43 -7.93 1.42 -19.40
N TYR A 44 -8.39 1.90 -18.24
CA TYR A 44 -7.50 2.38 -17.18
C TYR A 44 -6.53 1.28 -16.71
N ILE A 45 -7.06 0.10 -16.37
CA ILE A 45 -6.25 -1.03 -15.92
C ILE A 45 -5.30 -1.53 -17.01
N GLU A 46 -5.72 -1.56 -18.27
CA GLU A 46 -4.85 -1.94 -19.39
C GLU A 46 -3.65 -0.99 -19.53
N LEU A 47 -3.89 0.32 -19.47
CA LEU A 47 -2.83 1.32 -19.53
C LEU A 47 -1.92 1.24 -18.30
N ALA A 48 -2.52 1.12 -17.11
CA ALA A 48 -1.79 0.94 -15.86
C ALA A 48 -0.91 -0.32 -15.92
N ASN A 49 -1.40 -1.43 -16.46
CA ASN A 49 -0.66 -2.67 -16.61
C ASN A 49 0.50 -2.56 -17.60
N LYS A 50 0.39 -1.72 -18.64
CA LYS A 50 1.48 -1.45 -19.58
C LYS A 50 2.62 -0.61 -19.00
N ILE A 51 2.38 0.17 -17.94
CA ILE A 51 3.45 0.91 -17.25
C ILE A 51 4.52 -0.08 -16.78
N GLN A 52 5.75 0.17 -17.23
CA GLN A 52 6.93 -0.57 -16.82
C GLN A 52 7.39 -0.10 -15.43
N PRO A 53 7.77 -1.01 -14.52
CA PRO A 53 8.35 -0.64 -13.24
C PRO A 53 9.69 0.09 -13.43
N LEU A 54 10.02 0.96 -12.47
CA LEU A 54 11.36 1.54 -12.35
C LEU A 54 12.35 0.45 -11.95
N LYS A 55 13.53 0.50 -12.55
CA LYS A 55 14.63 -0.40 -12.17
C LYS A 55 15.28 0.15 -10.91
N LEU A 56 14.86 -0.37 -9.76
CA LEU A 56 15.48 -0.07 -8.47
C LEU A 56 16.81 -0.84 -8.38
N SER A 57 17.88 -0.15 -7.98
CA SER A 57 19.24 -0.72 -7.95
C SER A 57 19.48 -1.68 -6.79
N ASN A 58 18.54 -1.77 -5.85
CA ASN A 58 18.68 -2.50 -4.60
C ASN A 58 17.61 -3.59 -4.49
N HIS A 59 17.85 -4.60 -3.66
CA HIS A 59 16.87 -5.63 -3.30
C HIS A 59 16.11 -5.25 -2.03
N ASN A 60 14.98 -5.92 -1.76
CA ASN A 60 14.11 -5.69 -0.60
C ASN A 60 13.49 -4.28 -0.57
N ASN A 61 12.97 -3.84 -1.71
CA ASN A 61 12.18 -2.62 -1.81
C ASN A 61 10.75 -2.87 -1.33
N ILE A 62 10.32 -2.15 -0.30
CA ILE A 62 9.06 -2.39 0.41
C ILE A 62 8.26 -1.10 0.44
N ALA A 63 7.04 -1.12 -0.08
CA ALA A 63 6.10 -0.02 0.15
C ALA A 63 5.32 -0.25 1.45
N VAL A 64 5.23 0.79 2.28
CA VAL A 64 4.34 0.82 3.46
C VAL A 64 3.23 1.83 3.19
N LEU A 65 1.99 1.34 3.17
CA LEU A 65 0.80 2.05 2.71
C LEU A 65 -0.29 1.98 3.78
N GLY A 66 -1.25 2.90 3.75
CA GLY A 66 -2.38 2.93 4.67
C GLY A 66 -2.75 4.34 5.11
N SER A 67 -3.87 4.46 5.83
CA SER A 67 -4.43 5.75 6.26
C SER A 67 -3.51 6.54 7.18
N VAL A 68 -3.82 7.82 7.39
CA VAL A 68 -3.10 8.65 8.38
C VAL A 68 -3.24 8.05 9.78
N SER A 69 -2.22 8.22 10.63
CA SER A 69 -2.24 7.81 12.04
C SER A 69 -2.35 6.31 12.33
N VAL A 70 -2.30 5.43 11.31
CA VAL A 70 -2.22 3.97 11.50
C VAL A 70 -0.85 3.49 12.00
N GLY A 71 0.13 4.40 12.10
CA GLY A 71 1.47 4.11 12.61
C GLY A 71 2.48 3.61 11.56
N LYS A 72 2.30 4.00 10.29
CA LYS A 72 3.27 3.71 9.20
C LYS A 72 4.69 4.14 9.55
N SER A 73 4.91 5.41 9.90
CA SER A 73 6.24 5.94 10.25
C SER A 73 6.87 5.18 11.41
N THR A 74 6.06 4.73 12.39
CA THR A 74 6.53 3.89 13.50
C THR A 74 7.01 2.52 13.01
N ILE A 75 6.25 1.86 12.13
CA ILE A 75 6.67 0.59 11.52
C ILE A 75 7.92 0.79 10.68
N VAL A 76 7.98 1.84 9.85
CA VAL A 76 9.13 2.17 9.01
C VAL A 76 10.38 2.33 9.87
N ASN A 77 10.32 3.14 10.93
CA ASN A 77 11.43 3.35 11.87
C ASN A 77 11.90 2.06 12.53
N SER A 78 10.96 1.22 12.95
CA SER A 78 11.25 -0.07 13.57
C SER A 78 11.85 -1.08 12.59
N LEU A 79 11.42 -1.07 11.32
CA LEU A 79 12.00 -1.90 10.26
C LEU A 79 13.44 -1.50 9.93
N ILE A 80 13.71 -0.20 9.79
CA ILE A 80 15.06 0.31 9.45
C ILE A 80 16.01 0.35 10.64
N GLY A 81 15.50 0.23 11.88
CA GLY A 81 16.29 0.25 13.12
C GLY A 81 16.81 1.63 13.52
N LYS A 82 16.23 2.71 12.97
CA LYS A 82 16.60 4.10 13.21
C LYS A 82 15.32 4.96 13.29
N LYS A 83 15.32 6.00 14.12
CA LYS A 83 14.25 7.01 14.13
C LYS A 83 14.50 8.03 13.00
N SER A 84 14.20 7.66 11.76
CA SER A 84 14.48 8.49 10.58
C SER A 84 13.23 9.05 9.90
N ALA A 85 12.09 8.37 10.01
CA ALA A 85 10.77 8.88 9.63
C ALA A 85 10.18 9.72 10.77
N GLU A 86 9.69 10.92 10.46
CA GLU A 86 9.04 11.76 11.47
C GLU A 86 7.77 11.09 12.00
N VAL A 87 7.62 11.07 13.34
CA VAL A 87 6.49 10.49 14.05
C VAL A 87 5.72 11.62 14.70
N GLY A 88 4.58 12.01 14.13
CA GLY A 88 3.76 13.10 14.65
C GLY A 88 2.49 13.35 13.84
N ALA A 89 1.49 13.97 14.47
CA ALA A 89 0.25 14.42 13.83
C ALA A 89 0.51 15.78 13.17
N GLY A 90 1.25 15.79 12.06
CA GLY A 90 1.59 17.03 11.40
C GLY A 90 2.82 16.87 10.54
N GLU A 91 2.70 16.16 9.43
CA GLU A 91 3.21 16.60 8.14
C GLU A 91 2.78 15.59 7.09
N THR A 92 1.99 16.09 6.15
CA THR A 92 1.51 15.29 5.03
C THR A 92 2.66 15.17 4.04
N THR A 93 3.42 14.08 4.14
CA THR A 93 4.55 13.79 3.25
C THR A 93 4.10 13.89 1.79
N THR A 94 4.53 14.93 1.09
CA THR A 94 4.16 15.28 -0.29
C THR A 94 5.14 14.72 -1.33
N LYS A 95 6.10 13.91 -0.89
CA LYS A 95 7.06 13.17 -1.72
C LYS A 95 7.23 11.76 -1.16
N THR A 96 7.38 10.76 -2.02
CA THR A 96 7.77 9.40 -1.62
C THR A 96 9.12 9.46 -0.90
N SER A 97 9.12 9.28 0.42
CA SER A 97 10.35 9.21 1.21
C SER A 97 10.88 7.79 1.19
N VAL A 98 12.16 7.64 0.86
CA VAL A 98 12.84 6.34 0.87
C VAL A 98 13.75 6.25 2.09
N TYR A 99 13.44 5.32 2.98
CA TYR A 99 14.22 5.05 4.18
C TYR A 99 15.04 3.77 4.01
N LYS A 100 16.32 3.81 4.41
CA LYS A 100 17.25 2.67 4.27
C LYS A 100 17.75 2.22 5.63
N GLY A 101 17.64 0.93 5.92
CA GLY A 101 18.22 0.31 7.11
C GLY A 101 17.92 -1.18 7.17
N ASN A 102 18.74 -1.94 7.90
CA ASN A 102 18.55 -3.38 8.11
C ASN A 102 18.38 -4.23 6.84
N GLY A 103 19.02 -3.81 5.73
CA GLY A 103 18.92 -4.46 4.43
C GLY A 103 17.63 -4.18 3.65
N LEU A 104 16.83 -3.21 4.09
CA LEU A 104 15.53 -2.85 3.53
C LEU A 104 15.54 -1.44 2.94
N TYR A 105 14.74 -1.24 1.89
CA TYR A 105 14.43 0.07 1.30
C TYR A 105 12.94 0.31 1.42
N VAL A 106 12.55 1.18 2.35
CA VAL A 106 11.14 1.38 2.71
C VAL A 106 10.62 2.67 2.09
N TYR A 107 9.64 2.54 1.21
CA TYR A 107 8.95 3.62 0.53
C TYR A 107 7.70 3.97 1.34
N ASP A 108 7.69 5.15 1.97
CA ASP A 108 6.50 5.71 2.59
C ASP A 108 5.69 6.44 1.53
N VAL A 109 4.72 5.72 0.97
CA VAL A 109 3.88 6.20 -0.13
C VAL A 109 2.67 6.90 0.51
N PHE A 110 2.75 8.23 0.55
CA PHE A 110 1.70 9.21 0.86
C PHE A 110 0.63 8.80 1.90
N GLY A 111 0.66 9.45 3.07
CA GLY A 111 -0.45 9.44 4.02
C GLY A 111 -1.54 10.45 3.67
N LYS A 112 -2.18 10.38 2.50
CA LYS A 112 -3.45 11.11 2.26
C LYS A 112 -4.57 10.09 2.11
N ASN A 113 -5.66 10.30 2.84
CA ASN A 113 -6.84 9.42 2.91
C ASN A 113 -7.69 9.41 1.61
N ASP A 114 -7.12 9.74 0.45
CA ASP A 114 -7.86 9.82 -0.81
C ASP A 114 -7.31 8.78 -1.79
N GLU A 115 -8.16 7.80 -2.11
CA GLU A 115 -7.91 6.68 -3.02
C GLU A 115 -7.38 7.13 -4.38
N LYS A 116 -7.85 8.28 -4.84
CA LYS A 116 -7.40 8.90 -6.09
C LYS A 116 -5.89 9.10 -6.15
N THR A 117 -5.24 9.35 -4.99
CA THR A 117 -3.78 9.50 -4.92
C THR A 117 -3.07 8.21 -5.31
N TYR A 118 -3.61 7.06 -4.88
CA TYR A 118 -3.03 5.76 -5.20
C TYR A 118 -3.24 5.35 -6.65
N MET A 119 -4.26 5.90 -7.29
CA MET A 119 -4.49 5.68 -8.71
C MET A 119 -3.48 6.43 -9.59
N THR A 120 -2.79 7.45 -9.10
CA THR A 120 -1.88 8.24 -9.95
C THR A 120 -0.84 7.38 -10.69
N PRO A 121 -0.50 7.70 -11.95
CA PRO A 121 0.46 6.92 -12.74
C PRO A 121 1.84 6.81 -12.09
N ASP A 122 2.29 7.84 -11.38
CA ASP A 122 3.53 7.80 -10.61
C ASP A 122 3.43 6.80 -9.44
N CYS A 123 2.33 6.81 -8.69
CA CYS A 123 2.10 5.84 -7.63
C CYS A 123 2.02 4.41 -8.16
N ILE A 124 1.33 4.18 -9.29
CA ILE A 124 1.29 2.87 -9.94
C ILE A 124 2.70 2.41 -10.33
N CYS A 125 3.52 3.31 -10.88
CA CYS A 125 4.89 3.02 -11.25
C CYS A 125 5.72 2.63 -10.01
N ASP A 126 5.65 3.42 -8.93
CA ASP A 126 6.33 3.15 -7.66
C ASP A 126 5.89 1.81 -7.06
N LEU A 127 4.57 1.57 -6.99
CA LEU A 127 3.98 0.34 -6.49
C LEU A 127 4.43 -0.87 -7.29
N LYS A 128 4.57 -0.77 -8.62
CA LYS A 128 5.08 -1.85 -9.46
C LYS A 128 6.59 -2.06 -9.30
N SER A 129 7.32 -1.03 -8.89
CA SER A 129 8.78 -1.06 -8.75
C SER A 129 9.23 -1.78 -7.49
N VAL A 130 8.42 -1.73 -6.43
CA VAL A 130 8.73 -2.41 -5.15
C VAL A 130 8.45 -3.92 -5.23
N GLU A 131 9.21 -4.68 -4.44
CA GLU A 131 9.10 -6.14 -4.36
C GLU A 131 7.95 -6.56 -3.43
N LYS A 132 7.78 -5.86 -2.31
CA LYS A 132 6.73 -6.15 -1.29
C LYS A 132 5.92 -4.91 -0.96
N ARG A 133 4.67 -5.12 -0.56
CA ARG A 133 3.70 -4.06 -0.22
C ARG A 133 3.01 -4.41 1.09
N LEU A 134 3.06 -3.51 2.06
CA LEU A 134 2.41 -3.64 3.36
C LEU A 134 1.25 -2.65 3.45
N LEU A 135 0.02 -3.15 3.59
CA LEU A 135 -1.15 -2.32 3.86
C LEU A 135 -1.40 -2.30 5.37
N VAL A 136 -1.19 -1.16 6.00
CA VAL A 136 -1.27 -1.00 7.46
C VAL A 136 -2.66 -0.52 7.87
N VAL A 137 -3.27 -1.23 8.80
CA VAL A 137 -4.56 -0.92 9.43
C VAL A 137 -4.46 -0.97 10.95
N THR A 138 -5.37 -0.31 11.66
CA THR A 138 -5.44 -0.38 13.13
C THR A 138 -6.81 -0.78 13.68
N SER A 139 -7.84 -0.81 12.83
CA SER A 139 -9.22 -1.02 13.26
C SER A 139 -9.90 -2.08 12.41
N THR A 140 -10.02 -1.85 11.09
CA THR A 140 -10.68 -2.78 10.16
C THR A 140 -9.94 -2.85 8.83
N VAL A 141 -10.05 -3.97 8.12
CA VAL A 141 -9.56 -4.12 6.74
C VAL A 141 -10.43 -3.31 5.78
N LYS A 142 -11.67 -3.01 6.14
CA LYS A 142 -12.60 -2.22 5.31
C LYS A 142 -12.03 -0.86 4.94
N ASP A 143 -11.23 -0.25 5.82
CA ASP A 143 -10.61 1.07 5.61
C ASP A 143 -9.66 1.10 4.41
N ILE A 144 -9.05 -0.05 4.07
CA ILE A 144 -8.14 -0.20 2.93
C ILE A 144 -8.75 -1.01 1.79
N SER A 145 -9.97 -1.51 1.94
CA SER A 145 -10.57 -2.51 1.04
C SER A 145 -10.59 -2.06 -0.41
N LYS A 146 -10.93 -0.79 -0.66
CA LYS A 146 -11.01 -0.21 -2.00
C LYS A 146 -9.65 -0.13 -2.68
N PHE A 147 -8.61 0.27 -1.92
CA PHE A 147 -7.25 0.29 -2.43
C PHE A 147 -6.70 -1.13 -2.62
N ALA A 148 -7.03 -2.06 -1.72
CA ALA A 148 -6.67 -3.47 -1.84
C ALA A 148 -7.29 -4.11 -3.09
N ARG A 149 -8.56 -3.79 -3.40
CA ARG A 149 -9.23 -4.19 -4.66
C ARG A 149 -8.53 -3.60 -5.88
N PHE A 150 -8.11 -2.33 -5.84
CA PHE A 150 -7.34 -1.74 -6.92
C PHE A 150 -5.99 -2.47 -7.16
N LEU A 151 -5.29 -2.85 -6.08
CA LEU A 151 -4.08 -3.68 -6.20
C LEU A 151 -4.37 -5.08 -6.78
N ASP A 152 -5.51 -5.68 -6.44
CA ASP A 152 -5.95 -6.96 -7.01
C ASP A 152 -6.17 -6.85 -8.54
N GLU A 153 -6.78 -5.76 -9.02
CA GLU A 153 -6.97 -5.51 -10.47
C GLU A 153 -5.63 -5.32 -11.21
N LEU A 154 -4.63 -4.77 -10.53
CA LEU A 154 -3.26 -4.66 -11.05
C LEU A 154 -2.44 -5.96 -10.88
N ASN A 155 -3.03 -7.02 -10.31
CA ASN A 155 -2.36 -8.27 -9.95
C ASN A 155 -1.11 -8.07 -9.07
N LEU A 156 -1.13 -7.07 -8.18
CA LEU A 156 -0.01 -6.77 -7.29
C LEU A 156 -0.24 -7.43 -5.92
N SER A 157 0.67 -8.32 -5.52
CA SER A 157 0.62 -8.94 -4.19
C SER A 157 0.93 -7.96 -3.07
N TYR A 158 0.22 -8.10 -1.96
CA TYR A 158 0.43 -7.35 -0.73
C TYR A 158 0.21 -8.22 0.51
N ALA A 159 0.66 -7.73 1.66
CA ALA A 159 0.31 -8.25 2.97
C ALA A 159 -0.39 -7.18 3.79
N ILE A 160 -1.32 -7.59 4.63
CA ILE A 160 -2.02 -6.70 5.56
C ILE A 160 -1.30 -6.75 6.91
N VAL A 161 -1.12 -5.57 7.51
CA VAL A 161 -0.49 -5.41 8.83
C VAL A 161 -1.48 -4.72 9.75
N PHE A 162 -2.04 -5.47 10.69
CA PHE A 162 -2.80 -4.93 11.80
C PHE A 162 -1.83 -4.41 12.86
N ASN A 163 -1.68 -3.09 12.92
CA ASN A 163 -0.80 -2.39 13.83
C ASN A 163 -1.54 -1.95 15.10
N LYS A 164 -0.77 -1.56 16.13
CA LYS A 164 -1.27 -1.21 17.47
C LYS A 164 -2.01 -2.35 18.16
N PHE A 165 -1.69 -3.58 17.80
CA PHE A 165 -2.27 -4.78 18.41
C PHE A 165 -1.92 -4.90 19.90
N ASP A 166 -0.92 -4.15 20.37
CA ASP A 166 -0.59 -4.01 21.78
C ASP A 166 -1.63 -3.28 22.63
N LEU A 167 -2.55 -2.54 21.99
CA LEU A 167 -3.67 -1.84 22.65
C LEU A 167 -4.92 -2.72 22.80
N ILE A 168 -4.91 -3.92 22.23
CA ILE A 168 -6.04 -4.85 22.28
C ILE A 168 -5.82 -5.81 23.44
N ASP A 169 -6.84 -5.96 24.28
CA ASP A 169 -6.80 -6.84 25.44
C ASP A 169 -6.63 -8.31 25.02
N GLN A 170 -5.86 -9.07 25.80
CA GLN A 170 -5.49 -10.45 25.44
C GLN A 170 -6.70 -11.34 25.19
N GLU A 171 -7.80 -11.11 25.91
CA GLU A 171 -9.05 -11.86 25.76
C GLU A 171 -9.75 -11.57 24.41
N GLU A 172 -9.58 -10.37 23.87
CA GLU A 172 -10.19 -9.93 22.61
C GLU A 172 -9.31 -10.23 21.39
N GLN A 173 -8.00 -10.44 21.59
CA GLN A 173 -7.03 -10.64 20.50
C GLN A 173 -7.42 -11.80 19.57
N GLU A 174 -7.89 -12.92 20.11
CA GLU A 174 -8.29 -14.08 19.31
C GLU A 174 -9.57 -13.82 18.51
N GLN A 175 -10.52 -13.08 19.10
CA GLN A 175 -11.75 -12.70 18.42
C GLN A 175 -11.44 -11.73 17.27
N LEU A 176 -10.57 -10.75 17.51
CA LEU A 176 -10.13 -9.80 16.50
C LEU A 176 -9.38 -10.48 15.35
N ARG A 177 -8.51 -11.46 15.64
CA ARG A 177 -7.83 -12.26 14.60
C ARG A 177 -8.83 -12.95 13.68
N LYS A 178 -9.87 -13.56 14.26
CA LYS A 178 -10.95 -14.21 13.50
C LYS A 178 -11.76 -13.20 12.70
N GLN A 179 -12.11 -12.07 13.30
CA GLN A 179 -12.85 -11.00 12.61
C GLN A 179 -12.09 -10.50 11.39
N ILE A 180 -10.81 -10.12 11.56
CA ILE A 180 -9.98 -9.63 10.46
C ILE A 180 -9.78 -10.73 9.41
N GLY A 181 -9.61 -11.98 9.82
CA GLY A 181 -9.55 -13.12 8.90
C GLY A 181 -10.83 -13.30 8.07
N ASN A 182 -11.99 -13.09 8.67
CA ASN A 182 -13.28 -13.11 7.97
C ASN A 182 -13.43 -11.90 7.05
N GLU A 183 -13.08 -10.69 7.49
CA GLU A 183 -13.14 -9.49 6.65
C GLU A 183 -12.31 -9.64 5.36
N VAL A 184 -11.11 -10.23 5.44
CA VAL A 184 -10.28 -10.49 4.26
C VAL A 184 -10.96 -11.45 3.28
N LYS A 185 -11.66 -12.48 3.81
CA LYS A 185 -12.41 -13.45 3.00
C LYS A 185 -13.66 -12.82 2.37
N ASP A 186 -14.43 -12.09 3.17
CA ASP A 186 -15.68 -11.44 2.75
C ASP A 186 -15.42 -10.37 1.68
N LEU A 187 -14.27 -9.70 1.75
CA LEU A 187 -13.84 -8.75 0.74
C LEU A 187 -13.29 -9.42 -0.52
N GLU A 188 -13.09 -10.73 -0.52
CA GLU A 188 -12.55 -11.53 -1.62
C GLU A 188 -11.19 -11.02 -2.13
N LEU A 189 -10.31 -10.61 -1.20
CA LEU A 189 -9.01 -10.02 -1.53
C LEU A 189 -8.02 -11.06 -2.11
N LYS A 190 -7.86 -11.07 -3.44
CA LYS A 190 -7.18 -12.15 -4.18
C LYS A 190 -5.66 -12.12 -4.05
N CYS A 191 -5.07 -10.91 -4.01
CA CYS A 191 -3.63 -10.73 -3.97
C CYS A 191 -3.07 -10.57 -2.56
N CYS A 192 -3.92 -10.62 -1.52
CA CYS A 192 -3.51 -10.65 -0.13
C CYS A 192 -2.83 -11.99 0.19
N LYS A 193 -1.52 -11.95 0.52
CA LYS A 193 -0.74 -13.18 0.79
C LYS A 193 -0.71 -13.57 2.26
N LYS A 194 -0.64 -12.57 3.16
CA LYS A 194 -0.47 -12.77 4.59
C LYS A 194 -1.13 -11.63 5.36
N VAL A 195 -1.55 -11.93 6.59
CA VAL A 195 -2.03 -10.95 7.57
C VAL A 195 -1.16 -11.07 8.81
N TYR A 196 -0.63 -9.95 9.28
CA TYR A 196 0.24 -9.87 10.46
C TYR A 196 -0.40 -9.01 11.54
N PHE A 197 -0.32 -9.44 12.79
CA PHE A 197 -0.84 -8.69 13.95
C PHE A 197 0.33 -8.30 14.85
N LEU A 198 0.67 -7.01 14.88
CA LEU A 198 1.90 -6.53 15.51
C LEU A 198 1.76 -5.15 16.16
N SER A 199 2.83 -4.74 16.83
CA SER A 199 3.01 -3.38 17.32
C SER A 199 4.29 -2.79 16.74
N GLY A 200 4.16 -1.76 15.91
CA GLY A 200 5.31 -0.99 15.45
C GLY A 200 6.04 -0.28 16.59
N LYS A 201 5.33 0.05 17.69
CA LYS A 201 5.91 0.69 18.88
C LYS A 201 6.72 -0.29 19.73
N HIS A 202 6.32 -1.56 19.75
CA HIS A 202 6.97 -2.62 20.50
C HIS A 202 7.37 -3.79 19.58
N PRO A 203 8.40 -3.60 18.72
CA PRO A 203 8.94 -4.66 17.88
C PRO A 203 9.32 -5.88 18.72
N GLY A 204 8.86 -7.07 18.34
CA GLY A 204 9.14 -8.32 19.06
C GLY A 204 8.15 -8.69 20.18
N LYS A 205 7.19 -7.81 20.56
CA LYS A 205 6.10 -8.19 21.49
C LYS A 205 5.24 -9.32 20.92
N PHE A 206 5.07 -9.34 19.59
CA PHE A 206 4.30 -10.33 18.86
C PHE A 206 5.21 -11.07 17.87
N GLU A 207 5.07 -12.40 17.81
CA GLU A 207 5.85 -13.26 16.91
C GLU A 207 5.70 -12.87 15.44
N ASP A 208 4.52 -12.34 15.06
CA ASP A 208 4.21 -11.86 13.72
C ASP A 208 5.17 -10.78 13.22
N TRP A 209 5.82 -10.02 14.12
CA TRP A 209 6.88 -9.07 13.73
C TRP A 209 8.05 -9.80 13.04
N ASN A 210 8.54 -10.88 13.64
CA ASN A 210 9.65 -11.64 13.08
C ASN A 210 9.25 -12.36 11.80
N LYS A 211 8.04 -12.93 11.77
CA LYS A 211 7.47 -13.56 10.55
C LYS A 211 7.34 -12.56 9.40
N MET A 212 6.96 -11.32 9.69
CA MET A 212 6.91 -10.25 8.70
C MET A 212 8.30 -9.88 8.21
N VAL A 213 9.26 -9.63 9.11
CA VAL A 213 10.63 -9.25 8.73
C VAL A 213 11.32 -10.33 7.89
N THR A 214 11.14 -11.60 8.24
CA THR A 214 11.65 -12.73 7.43
C THR A 214 11.05 -12.71 6.03
N HIS A 215 9.72 -12.60 5.92
CA HIS A 215 9.03 -12.54 4.62
C HIS A 215 9.43 -11.35 3.75
N LEU A 216 9.82 -10.23 4.36
CA LEU A 216 10.26 -9.02 3.67
C LEU A 216 11.70 -9.12 3.12
N ARG A 217 12.48 -10.11 3.57
CA ARG A 217 13.88 -10.35 3.16
C ARG A 217 14.05 -11.53 2.21
N GLU A 218 12.99 -12.31 2.02
CA GLU A 218 12.88 -13.45 1.09
C GLU A 218 12.31 -13.01 -0.27
#